data_AF-A0A7Y5H9C9-F1
#
_entry.id   AF-A0A7Y5H9C9-F1
#
_cell.length_a   1.000
_cell.length_b   1.000
_cell.length_c   1.000
_cell.angle_alpha   90.00
_cell.angle_beta   90.00
_cell.angle_gamma   90.00
#
_symmetry.space_group_name_H-M   'P 1'
#
loop_
_entity.id
_entity.type
_entity.pdbx_description
1 polymer ?
#
loop_
_entity_poly.entity_id
_entity_poly.type
_entity_poly.pdbx_seq_one_letter_code
_entity_poly.pdbx_strand_id
1 'polypeptide(L)'
;MTPRPVRLRVEARGAVQGVGFRPFVHRLAAELGLSGWVRNSAAGAEMEVEGPRESVDRFLVRLRTDKPVHAAYHGMEHAILEPAGLAGFRILESEPAGPAAGVVLPDIATCADCLREVLDPADRRHRYPFTNCTNCGPRYSIQEGLPWDRPQTTMRGFALCPLCRAEYDDPADRRFHAQPIACPACGPRLEHREGA
;
A
#
# COMPACT_ATOMS: atom_id res chain seq x y z
N MET A 1 11.27 35.50 -9.13
CA MET A 1 12.02 34.50 -8.35
C MET A 1 11.09 33.34 -8.06
N THR A 2 11.30 32.20 -8.71
CA THR A 2 10.63 30.95 -8.31
C THR A 2 11.09 30.63 -6.89
N PRO A 3 10.19 30.40 -5.92
CA PRO A 3 10.59 30.04 -4.57
C PRO A 3 11.46 28.78 -4.61
N ARG A 4 12.54 28.76 -3.81
CA ARG A 4 13.37 27.57 -3.69
C ARG A 4 12.50 26.41 -3.17
N PRO A 5 12.55 25.22 -3.78
CA PRO A 5 11.78 24.07 -3.29
C PRO A 5 12.24 23.71 -1.87
N VAL A 6 11.41 22.94 -1.16
CA VAL A 6 11.76 22.33 0.12
C VAL A 6 11.55 20.83 0.01
N ARG A 7 12.34 20.06 0.75
CA ARG A 7 12.16 18.62 0.90
C ARG A 7 11.69 18.31 2.31
N LEU A 8 10.71 17.43 2.44
CA LEU A 8 10.15 16.98 3.70
C LEU A 8 10.37 15.47 3.81
N ARG A 9 11.03 15.03 4.87
CA ARG A 9 11.06 13.64 5.28
C ARG A 9 9.98 13.41 6.34
N VAL A 10 9.22 12.32 6.21
CA VAL A 10 8.21 11.91 7.19
C VAL A 10 8.38 10.44 7.54
N GLU A 11 8.29 10.13 8.82
CA GLU A 11 8.25 8.77 9.37
C GLU A 11 6.92 8.58 10.09
N ALA A 12 6.07 7.71 9.54
CA ALA A 12 4.75 7.40 10.08
C ALA A 12 4.78 6.04 10.78
N ARG A 13 4.39 6.02 12.06
CA ARG A 13 4.30 4.83 12.91
C ARG A 13 2.85 4.51 13.25
N GLY A 14 2.53 3.23 13.42
CA GLY A 14 1.18 2.73 13.70
C GLY A 14 0.69 1.73 12.67
N ALA A 15 -0.63 1.59 12.54
CA ALA A 15 -1.27 0.73 11.55
C ALA A 15 -1.26 1.41 10.17
N VAL A 16 -0.08 1.52 9.57
CA VAL A 16 0.15 2.17 8.25
C VAL A 16 0.59 1.18 7.17
N GLN A 17 0.72 -0.10 7.52
CA GLN A 17 1.10 -1.18 6.60
C GLN A 17 -0.10 -2.08 6.35
N GLY A 18 -0.25 -2.62 5.15
CA GLY A 18 -1.42 -3.44 4.78
C GLY A 18 -2.73 -2.68 4.56
N VAL A 19 -2.72 -1.34 4.57
CA VAL A 19 -3.92 -0.48 4.42
C VAL A 19 -4.01 0.25 3.08
N GLY A 20 -3.11 -0.02 2.13
CA GLY A 20 -3.01 0.80 0.91
C GLY A 20 -2.34 2.16 1.12
N PHE A 21 -1.48 2.27 2.14
CA PHE A 21 -0.80 3.53 2.48
C PHE A 21 0.17 4.03 1.41
N ARG A 22 1.03 3.16 0.87
CA ARG A 22 1.96 3.50 -0.23
C ARG A 22 1.21 4.04 -1.47
N PRO A 23 0.15 3.38 -1.97
CA PRO A 23 -0.75 3.95 -2.98
C PRO A 23 -1.34 5.31 -2.63
N PHE A 24 -1.80 5.49 -1.40
CA PHE A 24 -2.38 6.76 -0.94
C PHE A 24 -1.35 7.89 -1.00
N VAL A 25 -0.15 7.67 -0.45
CA VAL A 25 0.93 8.66 -0.47
C VAL A 25 1.36 8.99 -1.90
N HIS A 26 1.47 7.97 -2.77
CA HIS A 26 1.79 8.17 -4.18
C HIS A 26 0.77 9.06 -4.90
N ARG A 27 -0.54 8.78 -4.75
CA ARG A 27 -1.60 9.60 -5.34
C ARG A 27 -1.59 11.01 -4.77
N LEU A 28 -1.45 11.16 -3.46
CA LEU A 28 -1.41 12.47 -2.80
C LEU A 28 -0.23 13.31 -3.29
N ALA A 29 0.95 12.73 -3.46
CA ALA A 29 2.10 13.43 -4.01
C ALA A 29 1.86 13.86 -5.46
N ALA A 30 1.29 12.98 -6.29
CA ALA A 30 0.95 13.28 -7.68
C ALA A 30 -0.08 14.43 -7.80
N GLU A 31 -1.15 14.39 -7.00
CA GLU A 31 -2.18 15.45 -6.94
C GLU A 31 -1.60 16.82 -6.57
N LEU A 32 -0.54 16.85 -5.77
CA LEU A 32 0.12 18.07 -5.30
C LEU A 32 1.34 18.48 -6.13
N GLY A 33 1.65 17.73 -7.20
CA GLY A 33 2.80 17.98 -8.07
C GLY A 33 4.15 17.82 -7.35
N LEU A 34 4.23 16.94 -6.36
CA LEU A 34 5.43 16.68 -5.57
C LEU A 34 6.23 15.51 -6.15
N SER A 35 7.56 15.65 -6.13
CA SER A 35 8.48 14.55 -6.41
C SER A 35 8.92 13.90 -5.10
N GLY A 36 9.38 12.65 -5.12
CA GLY A 36 9.70 11.95 -3.88
C GLY A 36 9.59 10.44 -3.92
N TRP A 37 9.42 9.85 -2.75
CA TRP A 37 9.23 8.43 -2.61
C TRP A 37 8.51 8.03 -1.32
N VAL A 38 7.98 6.82 -1.30
CA VAL A 38 7.43 6.16 -0.09
C VAL A 38 7.84 4.69 -0.06
N ARG A 39 8.12 4.15 1.13
CA ARG A 39 8.38 2.71 1.35
C ARG A 39 7.89 2.27 2.72
N ASN A 40 7.69 0.97 2.90
CA ASN A 40 7.52 0.44 4.25
C ASN A 40 8.90 0.21 4.90
N SER A 41 8.95 0.35 6.22
CA SER A 41 10.09 -0.06 7.04
C SER A 41 9.63 -1.00 8.15
N ALA A 42 10.56 -1.58 8.91
CA ALA A 42 10.22 -2.44 10.05
C ALA A 42 9.38 -1.74 11.13
N ALA A 43 9.43 -0.39 11.20
CA ALA A 43 8.72 0.41 12.20
C ALA A 43 7.41 1.07 11.69
N GLY A 44 7.15 1.05 10.38
CA GLY A 44 6.01 1.77 9.80
C GLY A 44 6.20 2.09 8.32
N ALA A 45 6.08 3.37 7.97
CA ALA A 45 6.31 3.87 6.62
C ALA A 45 7.19 5.11 6.64
N GLU A 46 8.07 5.21 5.66
CA GLU A 46 8.98 6.33 5.45
C GLU A 46 8.69 6.95 4.09
N MET A 47 8.78 8.27 4.01
CA MET A 47 8.60 8.98 2.76
C MET A 47 9.40 10.28 2.73
N GLU A 48 9.79 10.68 1.52
CA GLU A 48 10.26 12.02 1.24
C GLU A 48 9.39 12.63 0.13
N VAL A 49 9.05 13.91 0.28
CA VAL A 49 8.44 14.72 -0.78
C VAL A 49 9.26 15.99 -0.98
N GLU A 50 9.36 16.45 -2.21
CA GLU A 50 10.07 17.66 -2.59
C GLU A 50 9.24 18.46 -3.59
N GLY A 51 9.19 19.77 -3.38
CA GLY A 51 8.48 20.70 -4.27
C GLY A 51 8.28 22.07 -3.64
N PRO A 52 7.33 22.86 -4.16
CA PRO A 52 6.99 24.16 -3.59
C PRO A 52 6.56 24.02 -2.12
N ARG A 53 6.98 24.97 -1.27
CA ARG A 53 6.68 24.98 0.17
C ARG A 53 5.19 24.80 0.46
N GLU A 54 4.32 25.49 -0.28
CA GLU A 54 2.88 25.39 -0.11
C GLU A 54 2.35 23.97 -0.38
N SER A 55 2.82 23.32 -1.45
CA SER A 55 2.45 21.94 -1.77
C SER A 55 2.92 20.96 -0.69
N VAL A 56 4.13 21.15 -0.16
CA VAL A 56 4.68 20.32 0.91
C VAL A 56 3.90 20.49 2.23
N ASP A 57 3.56 21.73 2.60
CA ASP A 57 2.74 22.00 3.78
C ASP A 57 1.34 21.38 3.62
N ARG A 58 0.73 21.51 2.43
CA ARG A 58 -0.56 20.88 2.10
C ARG A 58 -0.49 19.36 2.14
N PHE A 59 0.62 18.77 1.68
CA PHE A 59 0.86 17.34 1.76
C PHE A 59 0.86 16.86 3.21
N LEU A 60 1.58 17.53 4.11
CA LEU A 60 1.65 17.15 5.52
C LEU A 60 0.28 17.22 6.21
N VAL A 61 -0.53 18.22 5.89
CA VAL A 61 -1.92 18.33 6.39
C VAL A 61 -2.77 17.17 5.87
N ARG A 62 -2.81 16.96 4.55
CA ARG A 62 -3.62 15.92 3.91
C ARG A 62 -3.19 14.50 4.28
N LEU A 63 -1.89 14.28 4.49
CA LEU A 63 -1.35 13.03 5.00
C LEU A 63 -2.00 12.67 6.35
N ARG A 64 -2.27 13.66 7.22
CA ARG A 64 -2.93 13.45 8.52
C ARG A 64 -4.43 13.25 8.39
N THR A 65 -5.12 14.01 7.53
CA THR A 65 -6.59 14.04 7.45
C THR A 65 -7.19 12.97 6.54
N ASP A 66 -6.62 12.74 5.36
CA ASP A 66 -7.27 11.99 4.27
C ASP A 66 -6.95 10.48 4.30
N LYS A 67 -6.13 10.05 5.26
CA LYS A 67 -5.52 8.71 5.38
C LYS A 67 -6.44 7.53 5.00
N PRO A 68 -5.89 6.39 4.56
CA PRO A 68 -6.68 5.19 4.25
C PRO A 68 -7.61 4.78 5.40
N VAL A 69 -8.75 4.16 5.06
CA VAL A 69 -9.84 3.87 6.01
C VAL A 69 -9.39 3.06 7.23
N HIS A 70 -8.48 2.11 7.05
CA HIS A 70 -7.94 1.26 8.13
C HIS A 70 -6.63 1.79 8.72
N ALA A 71 -6.14 2.94 8.24
CA ALA A 71 -4.90 3.50 8.73
C ALA A 71 -5.10 4.14 10.12
N ALA A 72 -4.19 3.87 11.05
CA ALA A 72 -4.15 4.54 12.34
C ALA A 72 -2.73 4.99 12.66
N TYR A 73 -2.54 6.29 12.87
CA TYR A 73 -1.25 6.85 13.27
C TYR A 73 -1.09 6.76 14.79
N HIS A 74 0.01 6.16 15.23
CA HIS A 74 0.46 6.23 16.62
C HIS A 74 1.49 7.35 16.82
N GLY A 75 2.24 7.68 15.76
CA GLY A 75 3.20 8.77 15.76
C GLY A 75 3.56 9.16 14.33
N MET A 76 3.93 10.43 14.15
CA MET A 76 4.39 10.96 12.86
C MET A 76 5.46 12.02 13.11
N GLU A 77 6.70 11.65 12.82
CA GLU A 77 7.85 12.55 12.87
C GLU A 77 8.13 13.09 11.49
N HIS A 78 8.60 14.33 11.40
CA HIS A 78 8.96 14.93 10.14
C HIS A 78 10.07 15.95 10.30
N ALA A 79 10.86 16.14 9.24
CA ALA A 79 11.93 17.11 9.18
C ALA A 79 11.99 17.75 7.79
N ILE A 80 12.25 19.06 7.76
CA ILE A 80 12.57 19.76 6.52
C ILE A 80 14.05 19.54 6.22
N LEU A 81 14.34 19.17 4.99
CA LEU A 81 15.66 18.90 4.45
C LEU A 81 15.97 19.85 3.29
N GLU A 82 17.26 19.98 2.98
CA GLU A 82 17.68 20.63 1.74
C GLU A 82 17.15 19.84 0.53
N PRO A 83 16.71 20.55 -0.54
CA PRO A 83 16.30 19.92 -1.79
C PRO A 83 17.40 19.04 -2.38
N ALA A 84 17.02 17.88 -2.87
CA ALA A 84 17.88 16.91 -3.54
C ALA A 84 17.67 16.87 -5.07
N GLY A 85 16.71 17.63 -5.62
CA GLY A 85 16.40 17.62 -7.04
C GLY A 85 15.68 16.34 -7.48
N LEU A 86 14.78 15.82 -6.63
CA LEU A 86 14.06 14.58 -6.90
C LEU A 86 13.15 14.74 -8.13
N ALA A 87 13.05 13.68 -8.94
CA ALA A 87 12.27 13.67 -10.17
C ALA A 87 11.19 12.58 -10.16
N GLY A 88 9.93 13.02 -10.17
CA GLY A 88 8.76 12.15 -10.09
C GLY A 88 8.59 11.56 -8.69
N PHE A 89 7.51 10.80 -8.49
CA PHE A 89 7.22 10.13 -7.23
C PHE A 89 7.22 8.60 -7.43
N ARG A 90 7.82 7.85 -6.49
CA ARG A 90 7.95 6.38 -6.62
C ARG A 90 7.63 5.65 -5.32
N ILE A 91 7.06 4.45 -5.44
CA ILE A 91 6.99 3.50 -4.32
C ILE A 91 8.27 2.66 -4.38
N LEU A 92 9.14 2.77 -3.37
CA LEU A 92 10.38 2.00 -3.32
C LEU A 92 10.16 0.63 -2.67
N GLU A 93 11.14 -0.25 -2.84
CA GLU A 93 11.23 -1.50 -2.09
C GLU A 93 11.30 -1.21 -0.58
N SER A 94 10.68 -2.10 0.20
CA SER A 94 10.63 -1.94 1.64
C SER A 94 12.00 -2.23 2.28
N GLU A 95 12.31 -1.50 3.35
CA GLU A 95 13.55 -1.70 4.10
C GLU A 95 13.30 -2.58 5.34
N PRO A 96 13.84 -3.80 5.40
CA PRO A 96 13.64 -4.70 6.54
C PRO A 96 14.51 -4.36 7.76
N ALA A 97 15.39 -3.36 7.65
CA ALA A 97 16.31 -3.00 8.72
C ALA A 97 15.59 -2.30 9.90
N GLY A 98 16.03 -2.62 11.12
CA GLY A 98 15.55 -2.02 12.36
C GLY A 98 14.66 -2.95 13.21
N PRO A 99 14.35 -2.56 14.45
CA PRO A 99 13.47 -3.33 15.31
C PRO A 99 12.05 -3.37 14.71
N ALA A 100 11.49 -4.57 14.61
CA ALA A 100 10.11 -4.81 14.14
C ALA A 100 9.11 -4.22 15.13
N ALA A 101 8.73 -2.97 14.91
CA ALA A 101 7.79 -2.21 15.73
C ALA A 101 6.50 -1.82 14.97
N GLY A 102 6.36 -2.29 13.72
CA GLY A 102 5.16 -2.09 12.91
C GLY A 102 3.93 -2.77 13.52
N VAL A 103 2.78 -2.11 13.39
CA VAL A 103 1.50 -2.68 13.84
C VAL A 103 0.96 -3.61 12.78
N VAL A 104 0.71 -4.86 13.14
CA VAL A 104 0.01 -5.82 12.29
C VAL A 104 -1.49 -5.61 12.41
N LEU A 105 -2.18 -5.55 11.27
CA LEU A 105 -3.63 -5.38 11.24
C LEU A 105 -4.37 -6.70 11.44
N PRO A 106 -5.55 -6.66 12.08
CA PRO A 106 -6.47 -7.79 12.05
C PRO A 106 -6.93 -8.07 10.61
N ASP A 107 -7.44 -9.28 10.40
CA ASP A 107 -8.10 -9.64 9.15
C ASP A 107 -9.39 -8.83 8.96
N ILE A 108 -9.71 -8.49 7.70
CA ILE A 108 -10.82 -7.60 7.38
C ILE A 108 -11.77 -8.31 6.42
N ALA A 109 -13.06 -8.31 6.74
CA ALA A 109 -14.09 -8.88 5.88
C ALA A 109 -14.11 -8.22 4.49
N THR A 110 -14.58 -8.97 3.49
CA THR A 110 -14.68 -8.51 2.09
C THR A 110 -15.43 -7.17 1.99
N CYS A 111 -14.79 -6.17 1.36
CA CYS A 111 -15.42 -4.88 1.13
C CYS A 111 -16.51 -4.95 0.04
N ALA A 112 -17.42 -3.98 0.03
CA ALA A 112 -18.55 -3.93 -0.92
C ALA A 112 -18.09 -3.99 -2.39
N ASP A 113 -16.97 -3.36 -2.72
CA ASP A 113 -16.46 -3.37 -4.10
C ASP A 113 -15.87 -4.72 -4.50
N CYS A 114 -15.18 -5.43 -3.60
CA CYS A 114 -14.73 -6.80 -3.90
C CYS A 114 -15.92 -7.76 -3.99
N LEU A 115 -16.94 -7.57 -3.15
CA LEU A 115 -18.16 -8.36 -3.20
C LEU A 115 -18.88 -8.19 -4.55
N ARG A 116 -18.94 -6.95 -5.06
CA ARG A 116 -19.54 -6.65 -6.38
C ARG A 116 -18.83 -7.41 -7.50
N GLU A 117 -17.49 -7.37 -7.55
CA GLU A 117 -16.69 -8.07 -8.56
C GLU A 117 -16.86 -9.60 -8.49
N VAL A 118 -16.93 -10.16 -7.28
CA VAL A 118 -17.13 -11.61 -7.12
C VAL A 118 -18.53 -12.04 -7.60
N LEU A 119 -19.52 -11.17 -7.52
CA LEU A 119 -20.90 -11.44 -7.93
C LEU A 119 -21.19 -11.08 -9.39
N ASP A 120 -20.33 -10.33 -10.06
CA ASP A 120 -20.51 -9.89 -11.44
C ASP A 120 -20.02 -10.97 -12.44
N PRO A 121 -20.90 -11.56 -13.28
CA PRO A 121 -20.50 -12.55 -14.28
C PRO A 121 -19.53 -12.03 -15.35
N ALA A 122 -19.44 -10.72 -15.56
CA ALA A 122 -18.52 -10.11 -16.51
C ALA A 122 -17.12 -9.86 -15.92
N ASP A 123 -16.97 -9.91 -14.59
CA ASP A 123 -15.69 -9.67 -13.95
C ASP A 123 -14.79 -10.91 -14.02
N ARG A 124 -13.49 -10.70 -14.24
CA ARG A 124 -12.47 -11.77 -14.27
C ARG A 124 -12.30 -12.51 -12.94
N ARG A 125 -12.82 -11.95 -11.85
CA ARG A 125 -12.85 -12.52 -10.50
C ARG A 125 -14.24 -13.02 -10.11
N HIS A 126 -15.17 -13.14 -11.05
CA HIS A 126 -16.47 -13.78 -10.82
C HIS A 126 -16.31 -15.12 -10.09
N ARG A 127 -16.98 -15.26 -8.94
CA ARG A 127 -16.93 -16.42 -8.04
C ARG A 127 -15.54 -16.81 -7.54
N TYR A 128 -14.53 -15.94 -7.64
CA TYR A 128 -13.20 -16.24 -7.12
C TYR A 128 -13.18 -16.12 -5.58
N PRO A 129 -12.95 -17.23 -4.83
CA PRO A 129 -13.18 -17.25 -3.37
C PRO A 129 -12.17 -16.43 -2.54
N PHE A 130 -11.04 -16.08 -3.13
CA PHE A 130 -9.93 -15.42 -2.43
C PHE A 130 -9.75 -13.95 -2.88
N THR A 131 -10.79 -13.36 -3.48
CA THR A 131 -10.77 -11.97 -3.93
C THR A 131 -10.59 -11.01 -2.76
N ASN A 132 -9.60 -10.13 -2.86
CA ASN A 132 -9.35 -9.05 -1.91
C ASN A 132 -8.74 -7.83 -2.62
N CYS A 133 -8.53 -6.74 -1.85
CA CYS A 133 -7.88 -5.52 -2.29
C CYS A 133 -7.10 -4.88 -1.12
N THR A 134 -6.60 -3.66 -1.28
CA THR A 134 -5.92 -2.94 -0.19
C THR A 134 -6.81 -2.69 1.04
N ASN A 135 -8.14 -2.66 0.86
CA ASN A 135 -9.12 -2.32 1.89
C ASN A 135 -9.76 -3.54 2.57
N CYS A 136 -9.48 -4.78 2.15
CA CYS A 136 -10.08 -5.97 2.76
C CYS A 136 -9.23 -7.23 2.60
N GLY A 137 -9.69 -8.34 3.16
CA GLY A 137 -9.06 -9.64 3.10
C GLY A 137 -8.10 -9.91 4.26
N PRO A 138 -7.38 -11.03 4.20
CA PRO A 138 -6.50 -11.44 5.29
C PRO A 138 -5.31 -10.48 5.43
N ARG A 139 -4.86 -10.30 6.67
CA ARG A 139 -3.71 -9.50 7.10
C ARG A 139 -2.91 -10.35 8.09
N TYR A 140 -3.23 -10.26 9.38
CA TYR A 140 -2.59 -11.03 10.45
C TYR A 140 -2.44 -12.51 10.10
N SER A 141 -3.52 -13.15 9.64
CA SER A 141 -3.55 -14.60 9.37
C SER A 141 -2.59 -15.08 8.27
N ILE A 142 -2.11 -14.18 7.40
CA ILE A 142 -1.20 -14.53 6.29
C ILE A 142 0.16 -13.87 6.41
N GLN A 143 0.39 -13.04 7.43
CA GLN A 143 1.63 -12.31 7.59
C GLN A 143 2.69 -13.17 8.26
N GLU A 144 3.86 -13.27 7.64
CA GLU A 144 4.98 -14.06 8.14
C GLU A 144 6.14 -13.18 8.62
N GLY A 145 6.18 -11.91 8.18
CA GLY A 145 7.21 -10.96 8.57
C GLY A 145 6.82 -9.51 8.31
N LEU A 146 7.70 -8.61 8.73
CA LEU A 146 7.67 -7.18 8.37
C LEU A 146 8.90 -6.86 7.51
N PRO A 147 8.80 -5.90 6.59
CA PRO A 147 7.65 -5.04 6.30
C PRO A 147 6.55 -5.74 5.49
N TRP A 148 5.33 -5.19 5.47
CA TRP A 148 4.18 -5.73 4.71
C TRP A 148 4.44 -5.68 3.21
N ASP A 149 4.95 -6.78 2.68
CA ASP A 149 5.12 -7.07 1.26
C ASP A 149 4.79 -8.52 0.97
N ARG A 150 4.43 -8.81 -0.29
CA ARG A 150 4.04 -10.16 -0.72
C ARG A 150 5.03 -11.27 -0.30
N PRO A 151 6.37 -11.09 -0.41
CA PRO A 151 7.33 -12.11 0.04
C PRO A 151 7.28 -12.41 1.54
N GLN A 152 6.77 -11.47 2.35
CA GLN A 152 6.60 -11.57 3.81
C GLN A 152 5.20 -12.05 4.20
N THR A 153 4.51 -12.72 3.27
CA THR A 153 3.19 -13.32 3.49
C THR A 153 3.13 -14.71 2.88
N THR A 154 2.15 -15.51 3.29
CA THR A 154 1.86 -16.82 2.68
C THR A 154 1.54 -16.73 1.18
N MET A 155 1.22 -15.53 0.68
CA MET A 155 1.04 -15.26 -0.76
C MET A 155 2.34 -15.31 -1.57
N ARG A 156 3.51 -15.42 -0.94
CA ARG A 156 4.82 -15.58 -1.62
C ARG A 156 4.87 -16.79 -2.55
N GLY A 157 4.12 -17.85 -2.23
CA GLY A 157 4.05 -19.07 -3.04
C GLY A 157 3.23 -18.94 -4.33
N PHE A 158 2.55 -17.81 -4.52
CA PHE A 158 1.65 -17.56 -5.64
C PHE A 158 2.23 -16.45 -6.52
N ALA A 159 2.95 -16.80 -7.58
CA ALA A 159 3.49 -15.80 -8.52
C ALA A 159 2.34 -15.07 -9.26
N LEU A 160 2.46 -13.76 -9.46
CA LEU A 160 1.42 -12.98 -10.15
C LEU A 160 1.40 -13.28 -11.64
N CYS A 161 0.20 -13.52 -12.19
CA CYS A 161 0.03 -13.54 -13.64
C CYS A 161 0.14 -12.12 -14.22
N PRO A 162 0.34 -11.98 -15.56
CA PRO A 162 0.50 -10.67 -16.20
C PRO A 162 -0.65 -9.68 -15.91
N LEU A 163 -1.89 -10.16 -15.83
CA LEU A 163 -3.05 -9.30 -15.54
C LEU A 163 -3.05 -8.77 -14.10
N CYS A 164 -2.75 -9.62 -13.11
CA CYS A 164 -2.60 -9.14 -11.72
C CYS A 164 -1.35 -8.28 -11.54
N ARG A 165 -0.31 -8.49 -12.35
CA ARG A 165 0.86 -7.60 -12.35
C ARG A 165 0.50 -6.22 -12.85
N ALA A 166 -0.22 -6.13 -13.97
CA ALA A 166 -0.70 -4.87 -14.53
C ALA A 166 -1.52 -4.06 -13.51
N GLU A 167 -2.51 -4.67 -12.86
CA GLU A 167 -3.31 -3.99 -11.83
C GLU A 167 -2.50 -3.61 -10.58
N TYR A 168 -1.49 -4.40 -10.22
CA TYR A 168 -0.64 -4.04 -9.08
C TYR A 168 0.24 -2.84 -9.37
N ASP A 169 0.73 -2.71 -10.61
CA ASP A 169 1.67 -1.67 -11.03
C ASP A 169 0.97 -0.40 -11.55
N ASP A 170 -0.33 -0.45 -11.86
CA ASP A 170 -1.11 0.68 -12.34
C ASP A 170 -1.61 1.58 -11.19
N PRO A 171 -1.14 2.84 -11.06
CA PRO A 171 -1.61 3.76 -10.03
C PRO A 171 -3.10 4.13 -10.10
N ALA A 172 -3.74 3.93 -11.26
CA ALA A 172 -5.16 4.15 -11.45
C ALA A 172 -6.02 2.96 -11.01
N ASP A 173 -5.43 1.77 -10.85
CA ASP A 173 -6.17 0.59 -10.40
C ASP A 173 -6.33 0.60 -8.87
N ARG A 174 -7.51 0.20 -8.41
CA ARG A 174 -7.82 0.07 -6.97
C ARG A 174 -6.96 -0.99 -6.25
N ARG A 175 -6.28 -1.87 -6.99
CA ARG A 175 -5.36 -2.89 -6.50
C ARG A 175 -3.89 -2.50 -6.67
N PHE A 176 -3.61 -1.25 -7.00
CA PHE A 176 -2.25 -0.69 -6.98
C PHE A 176 -1.55 -1.05 -5.66
N HIS A 177 -0.42 -1.76 -5.73
CA HIS A 177 0.32 -2.31 -4.59
C HIS A 177 -0.48 -3.14 -3.56
N ALA A 178 -1.60 -3.76 -3.95
CA ALA A 178 -2.28 -4.74 -3.13
C ALA A 178 -1.44 -6.03 -3.01
N GLN A 179 -0.68 -6.14 -1.93
CA GLN A 179 0.23 -7.29 -1.70
C GLN A 179 -0.42 -8.67 -1.85
N PRO A 180 -1.66 -8.91 -1.36
CA PRO A 180 -2.33 -10.20 -1.50
C PRO A 180 -3.16 -10.33 -2.79
N ILE A 181 -2.98 -9.44 -3.78
CA ILE A 181 -3.69 -9.52 -5.05
C ILE A 181 -3.51 -10.90 -5.69
N ALA A 182 -4.62 -11.45 -6.18
CA ALA A 182 -4.65 -12.69 -6.92
C ALA A 182 -5.91 -12.77 -7.81
N CYS A 183 -5.98 -13.84 -8.59
CA CYS A 183 -7.13 -14.23 -9.42
C CYS A 183 -7.11 -15.75 -9.62
N PRO A 184 -8.14 -16.36 -10.27
CA PRO A 184 -8.19 -17.81 -10.51
C PRO A 184 -6.95 -18.40 -11.21
N ALA A 185 -6.28 -17.61 -12.06
CA ALA A 185 -5.10 -18.05 -12.79
C ALA A 185 -3.84 -18.18 -11.92
N CYS A 186 -3.70 -17.35 -10.88
CA CYS A 186 -2.42 -17.17 -10.18
C CYS A 186 -2.50 -17.29 -8.66
N GLY A 187 -3.69 -17.45 -8.10
CA GLY A 187 -3.90 -17.50 -6.66
C GLY A 187 -4.30 -18.86 -6.12
N PRO A 188 -4.65 -18.91 -4.82
CA PRO A 188 -5.15 -20.11 -4.17
C PRO A 188 -6.41 -20.67 -4.84
N ARG A 189 -6.62 -21.99 -4.66
CA ARG A 189 -7.77 -22.74 -5.17
C ARG A 189 -8.38 -23.57 -4.06
N LEU A 190 -9.68 -23.83 -4.16
CA LEU A 190 -10.36 -24.76 -3.27
C LEU A 190 -10.11 -26.19 -3.77
N GLU A 191 -9.96 -27.11 -2.82
CA GLU A 191 -9.96 -28.55 -3.05
C GLU A 191 -11.00 -29.15 -2.09
N HIS A 192 -11.90 -29.99 -2.61
CA HIS A 192 -12.82 -30.78 -1.79
C HIS A 192 -12.29 -32.21 -1.71
N ARG A 193 -12.14 -32.74 -0.51
CA ARG A 193 -11.74 -34.13 -0.26
C ARG A 193 -12.87 -34.84 0.45
N GLU A 194 -13.50 -35.80 -0.24
CA GLU A 194 -14.43 -36.73 0.39
C GLU A 194 -13.63 -37.68 1.29
N GLY A 195 -14.16 -37.96 2.49
CA GLY A 195 -13.43 -38.67 3.55
C GLY A 195 -12.91 -40.04 3.12
N ALA A 196 -11.70 -40.36 3.62
CA ALA A 196 -11.11 -41.70 3.58
C ALA A 196 -11.88 -42.68 4.48
#